data_AF-A0A8T5M7N6-F1
#
_entry.id   AF-A0A8T5M7N6-F1
#
_cell.length_a   1.000
_cell.length_b   1.000
_cell.length_c   1.000
_cell.angle_alpha   90.00
_cell.angle_beta   90.00
_cell.angle_gamma   90.00
#
_symmetry.space_group_name_H-M   'P 1'
#
loop_
_entity.id
_entity.type
_entity.pdbx_description
1 polymer ?
#
loop_
_entity_poly.entity_id
_entity_poly.type
_entity_poly.pdbx_seq_one_letter_code
_entity_poly.pdbx_strand_id
1 'polypeptide(L)'
;MFKRILEKIRKKKREEKDYPNRFVKFYHLNKKKLNKERRSSYHDRKKEGTCARCKRKAVEGIVFCEYHQAKQKEYNRKARSGK
;
A
#
# COMPACT_ATOMS: atom_id res chain seq x y z
N MET A 1 -21.44 -17.70 -16.75
CA MET A 1 -21.00 -18.63 -15.67
C MET A 1 -19.48 -18.70 -15.48
N PHE A 2 -18.67 -18.77 -16.54
CA PHE A 2 -17.20 -18.89 -16.45
C PHE A 2 -16.49 -17.86 -15.55
N LYS A 3 -16.87 -16.57 -15.59
CA LYS A 3 -16.27 -15.53 -14.72
C LYS A 3 -16.38 -15.85 -13.23
N ARG A 4 -17.53 -16.35 -12.76
CA ARG A 4 -17.74 -16.71 -11.34
C ARG A 4 -16.87 -17.88 -10.90
N ILE A 5 -16.65 -18.86 -11.78
CA ILE A 5 -15.79 -20.02 -11.49
C ILE A 5 -14.32 -19.57 -11.40
N LEU A 6 -13.86 -18.75 -12.35
CA LEU A 6 -12.50 -18.18 -12.33
C LEU A 6 -12.24 -17.31 -11.09
N GLU A 7 -13.23 -16.53 -10.64
CA GLU A 7 -13.11 -15.78 -9.39
C GLU A 7 -13.01 -16.68 -8.15
N LYS A 8 -13.79 -17.76 -8.07
CA LYS A 8 -13.68 -18.75 -7.00
C LYS A 8 -12.29 -19.41 -6.97
N ILE A 9 -11.75 -19.80 -8.12
CA ILE A 9 -10.40 -20.39 -8.23
C ILE A 9 -9.33 -19.39 -7.77
N ARG A 10 -9.41 -18.13 -8.24
CA ARG A 10 -8.48 -17.07 -7.81
C ARG A 10 -8.57 -16.76 -6.32
N LYS A 11 -9.76 -16.87 -5.72
CA LYS A 11 -9.98 -16.67 -4.28
C LYS A 11 -9.35 -17.82 -3.48
N LYS A 12 -9.62 -19.07 -3.86
CA LYS A 12 -9.04 -20.27 -3.23
C LYS A 12 -7.51 -20.24 -3.25
N LYS A 13 -6.91 -19.91 -4.42
CA LYS A 13 -5.45 -19.76 -4.57
C LYS A 13 -4.84 -18.62 -3.75
N ARG A 14 -5.63 -17.62 -3.32
CA ARG A 14 -5.17 -16.55 -2.39
C ARG A 14 -5.23 -16.99 -0.93
N GLU A 15 -6.18 -17.85 -0.58
CA GLU A 15 -6.39 -18.38 0.76
C GLU A 15 -5.36 -19.46 1.11
N GLU A 16 -4.92 -20.25 0.11
CA GLU A 16 -3.86 -21.25 0.21
C GLU A 16 -2.43 -20.66 0.29
N LYS A 17 -2.27 -19.35 0.09
CA LYS A 17 -0.94 -18.73 0.28
C LYS A 17 -0.58 -18.75 1.76
N ASP A 18 0.58 -19.33 2.05
CA ASP A 18 1.17 -19.21 3.36
C ASP A 18 1.75 -17.81 3.56
N TYR A 19 1.38 -17.17 4.66
CA TYR A 19 1.83 -15.82 4.99
C TYR A 19 2.56 -15.87 6.33
N PRO A 20 3.70 -15.17 6.48
CA PRO A 20 4.52 -15.23 7.70
C PRO A 20 3.76 -14.89 8.99
N ASN A 21 2.69 -14.11 8.91
CA ASN A 21 1.81 -13.82 10.03
C ASN A 21 0.45 -13.26 9.56
N ARG A 22 -0.49 -13.13 10.51
CA ARG A 22 -1.84 -12.60 10.27
C ARG A 22 -1.87 -11.18 9.68
N PHE A 23 -0.90 -10.33 10.03
CA PHE A 23 -0.86 -8.94 9.55
C PHE A 23 -0.43 -8.86 8.09
N VAL A 24 0.57 -9.66 7.70
CA VAL A 24 1.01 -9.78 6.31
C VAL A 24 -0.12 -10.35 5.44
N LYS A 25 -0.81 -11.40 5.92
CA LYS A 25 -2.00 -11.94 5.27
C LYS A 25 -3.06 -10.86 5.05
N PHE A 26 -3.42 -10.13 6.10
CA PHE A 26 -4.39 -9.04 6.03
C PHE A 26 -3.99 -7.98 5.00
N TYR A 27 -2.74 -7.52 5.01
CA TYR A 27 -2.25 -6.52 4.06
C TYR A 27 -2.41 -6.98 2.61
N HIS A 28 -2.00 -8.20 2.28
CA HIS A 28 -2.08 -8.70 0.91
C HIS A 28 -3.51 -8.93 0.42
N LEU A 29 -4.39 -9.43 1.30
CA LEU A 29 -5.80 -9.63 0.98
C LEU A 29 -6.55 -8.30 0.79
N ASN A 30 -6.21 -7.27 1.57
CA ASN A 30 -6.89 -5.97 1.56
C ASN A 30 -6.18 -4.87 0.76
N LYS A 31 -5.05 -5.18 0.12
CA LYS A 31 -4.19 -4.20 -0.58
C LYS A 31 -4.95 -3.27 -1.52
N LYS A 32 -5.91 -3.80 -2.28
CA LYS A 32 -6.73 -3.00 -3.21
C LYS A 32 -7.58 -1.95 -2.47
N LYS A 33 -8.26 -2.36 -1.39
CA LYS A 33 -9.08 -1.46 -0.56
C LYS A 33 -8.22 -0.38 0.10
N LEU A 34 -7.11 -0.78 0.73
CA LEU A 34 -6.16 0.14 1.36
C LEU A 34 -5.59 1.17 0.38
N ASN A 35 -5.27 0.75 -0.85
CA ASN A 35 -4.77 1.67 -1.87
C ASN A 35 -5.86 2.63 -2.36
N LYS A 36 -7.12 2.18 -2.45
CA LYS A 36 -8.25 3.06 -2.79
C LYS A 36 -8.43 4.15 -1.73
N GLU A 37 -8.47 3.77 -0.45
CA GLU A 37 -8.59 4.70 0.68
C GLU A 37 -7.44 5.71 0.75
N ARG A 38 -6.20 5.26 0.49
CA ARG A 38 -5.03 6.17 0.44
C ARG A 38 -5.10 7.18 -0.69
N ARG A 39 -5.64 6.77 -1.85
CA ARG A 39 -5.80 7.66 -3.01
C ARG A 39 -6.91 8.68 -2.77
N SER A 40 -8.04 8.25 -2.23
CA SER A 40 -9.18 9.15 -1.98
C SER A 40 -8.84 10.23 -0.95
N SER A 41 -8.09 9.88 0.10
CA SER A 41 -7.70 10.81 1.17
C SER A 41 -6.40 11.60 0.89
N TYR A 42 -5.82 11.49 -0.30
CA TYR A 42 -4.49 12.06 -0.57
C TYR A 42 -4.46 13.59 -0.45
N HIS A 43 -5.42 14.27 -1.07
CA HIS A 43 -5.46 15.74 -1.08
C HIS A 43 -5.75 16.30 0.32
N ASP A 44 -6.67 15.68 1.05
CA ASP A 44 -7.00 16.07 2.42
C ASP A 44 -5.78 15.93 3.34
N ARG A 45 -5.11 14.77 3.29
CA ARG A 45 -3.90 14.53 4.07
C ARG A 45 -2.77 15.48 3.73
N LYS A 46 -2.61 15.83 2.44
CA LYS A 46 -1.61 16.80 2.01
C LYS A 46 -1.90 18.19 2.62
N LYS A 47 -3.16 18.61 2.61
CA LYS A 47 -3.59 19.90 3.19
C LYS A 47 -3.39 19.94 4.71
N GLU A 48 -3.67 18.84 5.38
CA GLU A 48 -3.51 18.68 6.84
C GLU A 48 -2.05 18.48 7.29
N GLY A 49 -1.08 18.41 6.36
CA GLY A 49 0.31 18.11 6.71
C GLY A 49 0.48 16.70 7.29
N THR A 50 -0.35 15.75 6.88
CA THR A 50 -0.33 14.35 7.32
C THR A 50 0.30 13.45 6.25
N CYS A 51 1.08 12.46 6.68
CA CYS A 51 1.74 11.52 5.79
C CYS A 51 0.72 10.72 4.94
N ALA A 52 0.86 10.75 3.62
CA ALA A 52 -0.06 10.08 2.70
C ALA A 52 -0.17 8.55 2.90
N ARG A 53 0.82 7.90 3.53
CA ARG A 53 0.84 6.44 3.76
C ARG A 53 0.40 6.00 5.16
N CYS A 54 0.49 6.87 6.15
CA CYS A 54 0.14 6.55 7.55
C CYS A 54 -0.64 7.71 8.17
N LYS A 55 -0.60 7.87 9.50
CA LYS A 55 -1.29 8.95 10.22
C LYS A 55 -0.32 9.89 10.96
N ARG A 56 0.99 9.73 10.75
CA ARG A 56 2.02 10.59 11.35
C ARG A 56 2.09 11.93 10.60
N LYS A 57 2.55 12.98 11.28
CA LYS A 57 2.84 14.28 10.68
C LYS A 57 3.84 14.13 9.52
N ALA A 58 3.58 14.82 8.43
CA ALA A 58 4.48 14.89 7.29
C ALA A 58 5.62 15.88 7.57
N VAL A 59 6.76 15.67 6.91
CA VAL A 59 7.86 16.63 6.92
C VAL A 59 7.42 17.86 6.12
N GLU A 60 7.80 19.06 6.56
CA GLU A 60 7.45 20.30 5.89
C GLU A 60 7.88 20.28 4.41
N GLY A 61 6.98 20.73 3.52
CA GLY A 61 7.19 20.69 2.07
C GLY A 61 7.08 19.30 1.43
N ILE A 62 6.85 18.22 2.20
CA ILE A 62 6.81 16.83 1.70
C ILE A 62 5.53 16.13 2.13
N VAL A 63 5.02 15.19 1.32
CA VAL A 63 3.77 14.45 1.60
C VAL A 63 3.95 13.20 2.48
N PHE A 64 5.15 12.95 3.00
CA PHE A 64 5.50 11.78 3.79
C PHE A 64 6.13 12.18 5.12
N CYS A 65 5.95 11.34 6.14
CA CYS A 65 6.74 11.40 7.37
C CYS A 65 8.16 10.88 7.12
N GLU A 66 9.10 11.21 8.00
CA GLU A 66 10.53 10.84 7.92
C GLU A 66 10.74 9.35 7.57
N TYR A 67 10.04 8.48 8.29
CA TYR A 67 10.11 7.03 8.07
C TYR A 67 9.73 6.62 6.65
N HIS A 68 8.61 7.15 6.14
CA HIS A 68 8.14 6.81 4.79
C HIS A 68 8.95 7.53 3.71
N GLN A 69 9.52 8.69 4.01
CA GLN A 69 10.45 9.38 3.15
C GLN A 69 11.75 8.57 2.97
N ALA A 70 12.34 8.05 4.06
CA ALA A 70 13.53 7.20 4.00
C ALA A 70 13.29 5.95 3.13
N LYS A 71 12.16 5.26 3.33
CA LYS A 71 11.74 4.15 2.46
C LYS A 71 11.57 4.58 1.01
N GLN A 72 10.97 5.74 0.76
CA GLN A 72 10.76 6.23 -0.60
C GLN A 72 12.11 6.53 -1.29
N LYS A 73 13.11 7.04 -0.57
CA LYS A 73 14.46 7.22 -1.09
C LYS A 73 15.07 5.89 -1.51
N GLU A 74 14.96 4.85 -0.67
CA GLU A 74 15.44 3.51 -1.00
C GLU A 74 14.74 2.92 -2.24
N TYR A 75 13.41 3.03 -2.32
CA TYR A 75 12.64 2.58 -3.48
C TYR A 75 13.03 3.30 -4.76
N ASN A 76 13.18 4.63 -4.69
CA ASN A 76 13.62 5.44 -5.83
C ASN A 76 15.04 5.06 -6.27
N ARG A 77 15.95 4.78 -5.32
CA ARG A 77 17.30 4.30 -5.62
C ARG A 77 17.26 2.98 -6.39
N LYS A 78 16.54 1.98 -5.89
CA LYS A 78 16.39 0.66 -6.54
C LYS A 78 15.77 0.77 -7.93
N ALA A 79 14.76 1.62 -8.10
CA ALA A 79 14.11 1.83 -9.39
C ALA A 79 15.01 2.51 -10.42
N ARG A 80 15.99 3.30 -9.97
CA ARG A 80 16.98 3.98 -10.83
C ARG A 80 18.21 3.13 -11.14
N SER A 81 18.61 2.23 -10.24
CA SER A 81 19.76 1.35 -10.43
C SER A 81 19.48 0.14 -11.34
N GLY A 82 18.21 -0.14 -11.62
CA GLY A 82 17.79 -1.19 -12.56
C GLY A 82 17.53 -0.67 -13.99
N LYS A 83 17.98 0.54 -14.29
CA LYS A 83 18.05 1.14 -15.63
C LYS A 83 19.51 1.22 -16.05
#